data_AF-A0A9X5XG80-F1
#
_entry.id   AF-A0A9X5XG80-F1
#
_cell.length_a   1.000
_cell.length_b   1.000
_cell.length_c   1.000
_cell.angle_alpha   90.00
_cell.angle_beta   90.00
_cell.angle_gamma   90.00
#
_symmetry.space_group_name_H-M   'P 1'
#
loop_
_entity.id
_entity.type
_entity.pdbx_description
1 polymer ?
#
loop_
_entity_poly.entity_id
_entity_poly.type
_entity_poly.pdbx_seq_one_letter_code
_entity_poly.pdbx_strand_id
1 'polypeptide(L)'
;APDWLSLTDRASHLRLRGGRSPQSLVAPSLVARRVTAARCAFEATMEYRPRTFQQLAGITAYYNTRNWYFLYVTADDEGRAVLRLAARDRGELTVDEAGGEPLGDTTRLGLGLDLDGSALRFRYDTGPGWRPLGPTLDATVLSDEHAEEMEGERIRALGFTGAFVGLWAWDLTGGGLPADFDEATYRT
;
A
#
# COMPACT_ATOMS: atom_id res chain seq x y z
N ALA A 1 -17.13 -11.04 8.52
CA ALA A 1 -16.00 -10.19 8.15
C ALA A 1 -15.63 -9.35 9.37
N PRO A 2 -14.37 -8.90 9.52
CA PRO A 2 -14.06 -7.89 10.51
C PRO A 2 -14.83 -6.60 10.22
N ASP A 3 -15.02 -5.75 11.23
CA ASP A 3 -15.79 -4.50 11.16
C ASP A 3 -15.21 -3.46 10.19
N TRP A 4 -13.92 -3.54 9.89
CA TRP A 4 -13.24 -2.68 8.93
C TRP A 4 -13.39 -3.10 7.47
N LEU A 5 -14.03 -4.24 7.17
CA LEU A 5 -14.18 -4.78 5.81
C LEU A 5 -15.64 -5.03 5.47
N SER A 6 -16.10 -4.52 4.32
CA SER A 6 -17.44 -4.81 3.81
C SER A 6 -17.45 -5.03 2.29
N LEU A 7 -18.26 -6.00 1.85
CA LEU A 7 -18.58 -6.26 0.44
C LEU A 7 -20.04 -5.86 0.10
N THR A 8 -20.77 -5.33 1.09
CA THR A 8 -22.21 -5.07 1.00
C THR A 8 -22.58 -3.61 1.23
N ASP A 9 -21.71 -2.84 1.88
CA ASP A 9 -21.93 -1.40 2.13
C ASP A 9 -22.03 -0.60 0.82
N ARG A 10 -21.38 -1.10 -0.23
CA ARG A 10 -21.42 -0.56 -1.59
C ARG A 10 -21.32 -1.74 -2.56
N ALA A 11 -22.37 -1.95 -3.35
CA ALA A 11 -22.40 -3.05 -4.31
C ALA A 11 -21.22 -2.96 -5.30
N SER A 12 -20.69 -4.11 -5.68
CA SER A 12 -19.53 -4.26 -6.58
C SER A 12 -18.22 -3.66 -6.08
N HIS A 13 -18.12 -3.30 -4.78
CA HIS A 13 -16.89 -2.76 -4.22
C HIS A 13 -16.49 -3.52 -2.95
N LEU A 14 -15.19 -3.67 -2.75
CA LEU A 14 -14.61 -3.96 -1.45
C LEU A 14 -14.35 -2.64 -0.73
N ARG A 15 -15.05 -2.42 0.39
CA ARG A 15 -14.82 -1.27 1.27
C ARG A 15 -13.86 -1.65 2.38
N LEU A 16 -12.77 -0.90 2.49
CA LEU A 16 -11.86 -0.91 3.63
C LEU A 16 -12.05 0.37 4.45
N ARG A 17 -12.40 0.25 5.73
CA ARG A 17 -12.45 1.38 6.66
C ARG A 17 -11.07 1.56 7.25
N GLY A 18 -10.52 2.77 7.15
CA GLY A 18 -9.17 3.08 7.60
C GLY A 18 -8.94 2.63 9.04
N GLY A 19 -7.95 1.74 9.21
CA GLY A 19 -7.59 1.18 10.52
C GLY A 19 -6.54 2.01 11.25
N ARG A 20 -5.97 1.42 12.29
CA ARG A 20 -4.85 2.02 13.03
C ARG A 20 -3.54 1.96 12.22
N SER A 21 -2.54 2.69 12.70
CA SER A 21 -1.18 2.77 12.13
C SER A 21 -0.59 1.41 11.72
N PRO A 22 0.29 1.38 10.68
CA PRO A 22 0.99 0.18 10.21
C PRO A 22 1.85 -0.53 11.25
N GLN A 23 2.20 0.15 12.35
CA GLN A 23 2.95 -0.44 13.45
C GLN A 23 2.05 -1.23 14.42
N SER A 24 0.73 -1.11 14.28
CA SER A 24 -0.22 -1.89 15.05
C SER A 24 -0.16 -3.35 14.61
N LEU A 25 0.19 -4.25 15.54
CA LEU A 25 0.03 -5.70 15.35
C LEU A 25 -1.44 -6.16 15.41
N VAL A 26 -2.36 -5.23 15.64
CA VAL A 26 -3.78 -5.50 15.80
C VAL A 26 -4.57 -4.80 14.69
N ALA A 27 -5.29 -5.60 13.91
CA ALA A 27 -6.28 -5.17 12.91
C ALA A 27 -5.79 -4.11 11.89
N PRO A 28 -4.73 -4.39 11.10
CA PRO A 28 -4.47 -3.61 9.91
C PRO A 28 -5.64 -3.81 8.92
N SER A 29 -6.21 -2.73 8.38
CA SER A 29 -7.22 -2.82 7.32
C SER A 29 -6.56 -3.15 5.99
N LEU A 30 -5.99 -4.36 5.92
CA LEU A 30 -5.14 -4.88 4.84
C LEU A 30 -5.79 -6.14 4.27
N VAL A 31 -6.04 -6.14 2.98
CA VAL A 31 -6.43 -7.34 2.22
C VAL A 31 -5.35 -7.59 1.19
N ALA A 32 -4.65 -8.71 1.30
CA ALA A 32 -3.50 -9.01 0.45
C ALA A 32 -3.50 -10.45 -0.02
N ARG A 33 -2.77 -10.69 -1.11
CA ARG A 33 -2.51 -12.02 -1.67
C ARG A 33 -1.01 -12.25 -1.81
N ARG A 34 -0.62 -13.53 -1.85
CA ARG A 34 0.78 -13.93 -2.07
C ARG A 34 1.26 -13.52 -3.46
N VAL A 35 2.50 -13.07 -3.52
CA VAL A 35 3.28 -13.01 -4.77
C VAL A 35 3.71 -14.44 -5.10
N THR A 36 3.42 -14.90 -6.31
CA THR A 36 3.68 -16.29 -6.74
C THR A 36 4.60 -16.40 -7.96
N ALA A 37 5.04 -15.28 -8.52
CA ALA A 37 5.94 -15.23 -9.66
C ALA A 37 6.93 -14.07 -9.50
N ALA A 38 8.16 -14.24 -9.99
CA ALA A 38 9.20 -13.21 -9.96
C ALA A 38 8.89 -12.03 -10.91
N ARG A 39 8.07 -12.27 -11.93
CA ARG A 39 7.52 -11.23 -12.81
C ARG A 39 6.01 -11.25 -12.65
N CYS A 40 5.42 -10.17 -12.16
CA CYS A 40 3.97 -10.07 -12.00
C CYS A 40 3.54 -8.60 -11.86
N ALA A 41 2.27 -8.33 -12.09
CA ALA A 41 1.65 -7.03 -11.87
C ALA A 41 0.46 -7.18 -10.92
N PHE A 42 0.30 -6.22 -10.01
CA PHE A 42 -0.92 -6.05 -9.22
C PHE A 42 -1.51 -4.67 -9.48
N GLU A 43 -2.79 -4.63 -9.85
CA GLU A 43 -3.52 -3.40 -10.14
C GLU A 43 -4.79 -3.34 -9.29
N ALA A 44 -5.17 -2.15 -8.88
CA ALA A 44 -6.45 -1.91 -8.24
C ALA A 44 -7.05 -0.57 -8.68
N THR A 45 -8.38 -0.51 -8.78
CA THR A 45 -9.09 0.75 -8.97
C THR A 45 -9.72 1.18 -7.66
N MET A 46 -9.35 2.36 -7.18
CA MET A 46 -9.75 2.87 -5.87
C MET A 46 -10.54 4.17 -6.02
N GLU A 47 -11.54 4.35 -5.16
CA GLU A 47 -12.18 5.61 -4.86
C GLU A 47 -11.88 6.05 -3.43
N TYR A 48 -11.31 7.23 -3.27
CA TYR A 48 -10.92 7.74 -1.96
C TYR A 48 -10.92 9.27 -1.89
N ARG A 49 -11.30 9.82 -0.74
CA ARG A 49 -11.43 11.27 -0.49
C ARG A 49 -10.86 11.61 0.89
N PRO A 50 -9.53 11.67 1.03
CA PRO A 50 -8.91 12.03 2.31
C PRO A 50 -9.18 13.50 2.63
N ARG A 51 -9.21 13.83 3.92
CA ARG A 51 -9.38 15.19 4.43
C ARG A 51 -8.17 15.68 5.22
N THR A 52 -7.34 14.76 5.68
CA THR A 52 -6.13 15.06 6.45
C THR A 52 -5.02 14.10 6.05
N PHE A 53 -3.76 14.49 6.29
CA PHE A 53 -2.59 13.65 6.04
C PHE A 53 -2.61 12.30 6.81
N GLN A 54 -3.46 12.20 7.85
CA GLN A 54 -3.66 11.03 8.70
C GLN A 54 -4.56 9.95 8.07
N GLN A 55 -5.17 10.24 6.92
CA GLN A 55 -6.05 9.35 6.17
C GLN A 55 -5.36 8.87 4.90
N LEU A 56 -4.96 7.60 4.86
CA LEU A 56 -4.17 7.03 3.76
C LEU A 56 -4.90 5.81 3.20
N ALA A 57 -4.96 5.65 1.88
CA ALA A 57 -5.40 4.41 1.28
C ALA A 57 -4.74 4.16 -0.08
N GLY A 58 -4.51 2.89 -0.43
CA GLY A 58 -3.94 2.53 -1.72
C GLY A 58 -3.51 1.08 -1.80
N ILE A 59 -2.41 0.83 -2.50
CA ILE A 59 -1.85 -0.51 -2.73
C ILE A 59 -0.47 -0.68 -2.10
N THR A 60 -0.18 -1.89 -1.62
CA THR A 60 1.07 -2.20 -0.94
C THR A 60 1.73 -3.44 -1.52
N ALA A 61 3.06 -3.45 -1.49
CA ALA A 61 3.86 -4.66 -1.49
C ALA A 61 4.39 -4.84 -0.06
N TYR A 62 4.02 -5.94 0.60
CA TYR A 62 4.10 -6.10 2.03
C TYR A 62 4.79 -7.42 2.38
N TYR A 63 5.66 -7.39 3.38
CA TYR A 63 6.21 -8.60 3.97
C TYR A 63 5.81 -8.71 5.45
N ASN A 64 6.19 -7.72 6.26
CA ASN A 64 5.82 -7.62 7.67
C ASN A 64 5.70 -6.14 8.07
N THR A 65 5.50 -5.82 9.36
CA THR A 65 5.34 -4.41 9.82
C THR A 65 6.62 -3.55 9.70
N ARG A 66 7.76 -4.17 9.39
CA ARG A 66 9.09 -3.55 9.25
C ARG A 66 9.55 -3.46 7.79
N ASN A 67 8.95 -4.23 6.89
CA ASN A 67 9.34 -4.35 5.48
C ASN A 67 8.10 -4.25 4.58
N TRP A 68 7.91 -3.09 3.94
CA TRP A 68 6.81 -2.85 3.00
C TRP A 68 7.07 -1.62 2.13
N TYR A 69 6.40 -1.58 0.99
CA TYR A 69 6.23 -0.41 0.15
C TYR A 69 4.74 -0.07 0.02
N PHE A 70 4.40 1.21 -0.01
CA PHE A 70 3.03 1.68 -0.03
C PHE A 70 2.87 2.85 -1.00
N LEU A 71 2.04 2.65 -2.04
CA LEU A 71 1.54 3.69 -2.91
C LEU A 71 0.15 4.08 -2.42
N TYR A 72 -0.03 5.33 -2.00
CA TYR A 72 -1.24 5.74 -1.30
C TYR A 72 -1.67 7.17 -1.62
N VAL A 73 -2.97 7.37 -1.55
CA VAL A 73 -3.61 8.68 -1.58
C VAL A 73 -3.78 9.17 -0.14
N THR A 74 -3.37 10.41 0.12
CA THR A 74 -3.57 11.14 1.37
C THR A 74 -3.94 12.60 1.08
N ALA A 75 -4.05 13.45 2.09
CA ALA A 75 -4.18 14.89 1.92
C ALA A 75 -2.88 15.64 2.28
N ASP A 76 -2.58 16.71 1.56
CA ASP A 76 -1.54 17.68 1.93
C ASP A 76 -2.00 18.60 3.08
N ASP A 77 -1.16 19.56 3.47
CA ASP A 77 -1.43 20.48 4.58
C ASP A 77 -2.62 21.42 4.30
N GLU A 78 -2.96 21.63 3.03
CA GLU A 78 -4.15 22.37 2.59
C GLU A 78 -5.40 21.48 2.43
N GLY A 79 -5.29 20.18 2.73
CA GLY A 79 -6.40 19.22 2.63
C GLY A 79 -6.67 18.74 1.21
N ARG A 80 -5.77 18.97 0.26
CA ARG A 80 -5.90 18.54 -1.14
C ARG A 80 -5.38 17.13 -1.31
N ALA A 81 -6.07 16.33 -2.12
CA ALA A 81 -5.67 14.95 -2.36
C ALA A 81 -4.34 14.87 -3.13
N VAL A 82 -3.42 14.07 -2.61
CA VAL A 82 -2.09 13.84 -3.18
C VAL A 82 -1.75 12.35 -3.13
N LEU A 83 -1.17 11.84 -4.21
CA LEU A 83 -0.65 10.48 -4.30
C LEU A 83 0.83 10.49 -3.91
N ARG A 84 1.23 9.60 -2.99
CA ARG A 84 2.59 9.52 -2.44
C ARG A 84 3.08 8.09 -2.32
N LEU A 85 4.38 7.96 -2.06
CA LEU A 85 5.07 6.72 -1.79
C LEU A 85 5.70 6.74 -0.40
N ALA A 86 5.58 5.62 0.30
CA ALA A 86 6.33 5.34 1.51
C ALA A 86 6.97 3.96 1.41
N ALA A 87 8.16 3.85 1.97
CA ALA A 87 8.92 2.63 2.10
C ALA A 87 9.24 2.40 3.57
N ARG A 88 9.22 1.14 3.97
CA ARG A 88 9.75 0.71 5.25
C ARG A 88 10.70 -0.45 5.03
N ASP A 89 11.92 -0.28 5.51
CA ASP A 89 13.00 -1.25 5.39
C ASP A 89 13.62 -1.45 6.77
N ARG A 90 13.52 -2.66 7.33
CA ARG A 90 13.98 -3.01 8.69
C ARG A 90 13.53 -2.03 9.77
N GLY A 91 12.34 -1.45 9.56
CA GLY A 91 11.73 -0.46 10.45
C GLY A 91 12.13 1.00 10.18
N GLU A 92 13.08 1.28 9.30
CA GLU A 92 13.37 2.65 8.83
C GLU A 92 12.28 3.09 7.86
N LEU A 93 11.62 4.21 8.15
CA LEU A 93 10.55 4.76 7.32
C LEU A 93 11.12 5.84 6.40
N THR A 94 10.94 5.68 5.10
CA THR A 94 11.22 6.70 4.09
C THR A 94 9.90 7.15 3.47
N VAL A 95 9.65 8.46 3.45
CA VAL A 95 8.49 9.06 2.78
C VAL A 95 9.01 10.02 1.74
N ASP A 96 8.53 9.90 0.50
CA ASP A 96 8.85 10.89 -0.53
C ASP A 96 7.90 12.09 -0.39
N GLU A 97 8.26 13.02 0.50
CA GLU A 97 7.46 14.23 0.74
C GLU A 97 7.56 15.24 -0.40
N ALA A 98 8.64 15.21 -1.18
CA ALA A 98 8.89 16.14 -2.29
C ALA A 98 8.29 15.65 -3.63
N GLY A 99 8.08 14.34 -3.80
CA GLY A 99 7.66 13.69 -5.05
C GLY A 99 6.17 13.31 -5.14
N GLY A 100 5.29 13.92 -4.35
CA GLY A 100 3.85 13.65 -4.42
C GLY A 100 3.20 14.16 -5.72
N GLU A 101 2.29 13.37 -6.31
CA GLU A 101 1.49 13.78 -7.48
C GLU A 101 0.14 14.36 -6.98
N PRO A 102 -0.15 15.66 -7.20
CA PRO A 102 -1.45 16.24 -6.89
C PRO A 102 -2.56 15.60 -7.74
N LEU A 103 -3.67 15.22 -7.11
CA LEU A 103 -4.77 14.54 -7.81
C LEU A 103 -5.86 15.50 -8.31
N GLY A 104 -5.85 16.76 -7.84
CA GLY A 104 -6.91 17.72 -8.13
C GLY A 104 -8.28 17.18 -7.69
N ASP A 105 -9.25 17.21 -8.61
CA ASP A 105 -10.60 16.68 -8.36
C ASP A 105 -10.72 15.16 -8.65
N THR A 106 -9.61 14.51 -9.01
CA THR A 106 -9.60 13.06 -9.29
C THR A 106 -9.82 12.29 -8.00
N THR A 107 -10.89 11.50 -7.98
CA THR A 107 -11.28 10.72 -6.78
C THR A 107 -11.34 9.23 -7.04
N ARG A 108 -11.43 8.83 -8.31
CA ARG A 108 -11.29 7.46 -8.79
C ARG A 108 -9.99 7.35 -9.58
N LEU A 109 -9.11 6.45 -9.19
CA LEU A 109 -7.81 6.27 -9.84
C LEU A 109 -7.41 4.80 -9.89
N GLY A 110 -6.71 4.43 -10.97
CA GLY A 110 -6.00 3.17 -11.08
C GLY A 110 -4.67 3.28 -10.34
N LEU A 111 -4.34 2.25 -9.56
CA LEU A 111 -3.07 2.07 -8.88
C LEU A 111 -2.46 0.76 -9.35
N GLY A 112 -1.15 0.74 -9.63
CA GLY A 112 -0.45 -0.45 -10.10
C GLY A 112 0.94 -0.58 -9.49
N LEU A 113 1.36 -1.82 -9.29
CA LEU A 113 2.74 -2.17 -8.97
C LEU A 113 3.19 -3.33 -9.87
N ASP A 114 4.38 -3.21 -10.43
CA ASP A 114 5.00 -4.21 -11.29
C ASP A 114 6.27 -4.73 -10.63
N LEU A 115 6.36 -6.06 -10.51
CA LEU A 115 7.55 -6.78 -10.12
C LEU A 115 8.23 -7.34 -11.37
N ASP A 116 9.52 -7.08 -11.50
CA ASP A 116 10.40 -7.65 -12.52
C ASP A 116 11.70 -8.12 -11.86
N GLY A 117 11.68 -9.35 -11.35
CA GLY A 117 12.79 -9.91 -10.57
C GLY A 117 12.98 -9.13 -9.27
N SER A 118 14.13 -8.48 -9.14
CA SER A 118 14.46 -7.64 -7.97
C SER A 118 13.96 -6.20 -8.09
N ALA A 119 13.34 -5.80 -9.20
CA ALA A 119 12.84 -4.46 -9.41
C ALA A 119 11.34 -4.37 -9.13
N LEU A 120 10.93 -3.43 -8.27
CA LEU A 120 9.54 -3.04 -8.04
C LEU A 120 9.31 -1.62 -8.55
N ARG A 121 8.27 -1.42 -9.36
CA ARG A 121 7.88 -0.09 -9.86
C ARG A 121 6.41 0.17 -9.59
N PHE A 122 6.09 1.38 -9.15
CA PHE A 122 4.71 1.83 -8.99
C PHE A 122 4.26 2.66 -10.20
N ARG A 123 2.95 2.59 -10.46
CA ARG A 123 2.27 3.37 -11.49
C ARG A 123 0.84 3.70 -11.08
N TYR A 124 0.28 4.69 -11.74
CA TYR A 124 -1.08 5.16 -11.48
C TYR A 124 -1.75 5.66 -12.76
N ASP A 125 -3.07 5.74 -12.74
CA ASP A 125 -3.89 6.25 -13.84
C ASP A 125 -5.04 7.11 -13.29
N THR A 126 -5.13 8.35 -13.74
CA THR A 126 -6.21 9.30 -13.39
C THR A 126 -7.25 9.46 -14.50
N GLY A 127 -7.19 8.62 -15.54
CA GLY A 127 -8.05 8.67 -16.73
C GLY A 127 -7.28 8.65 -18.07
N PRO A 128 -6.16 9.39 -18.23
CA PRO A 128 -5.42 9.45 -19.51
C PRO A 128 -4.55 8.22 -19.82
N GLY A 129 -4.37 7.29 -18.89
CA GLY A 129 -3.49 6.13 -19.01
C GLY A 129 -2.43 6.04 -17.92
N TRP A 130 -1.79 4.88 -17.84
CA TRP A 130 -0.79 4.55 -16.83
C TRP A 130 0.48 5.41 -16.92
N ARG A 131 0.88 5.96 -15.79
CA ARG A 131 2.11 6.74 -15.61
C ARG A 131 2.91 6.19 -14.42
N PRO A 132 4.25 6.13 -14.49
CA PRO A 132 5.07 5.71 -13.36
C PRO A 132 5.01 6.76 -12.24
N LEU A 133 5.20 6.33 -11.00
CA LEU A 133 5.43 7.21 -9.85
C LEU A 133 6.66 6.74 -9.07
N GLY A 134 7.52 7.70 -8.74
CA GLY A 134 8.71 7.47 -7.93
C GLY A 134 9.81 6.64 -8.63
N PRO A 135 10.85 6.27 -7.88
CA PRO A 135 11.96 5.49 -8.40
C PRO A 135 11.62 4.00 -8.54
N THR A 136 12.52 3.25 -9.17
CA THR A 136 12.53 1.78 -9.04
C THR A 136 13.00 1.41 -7.64
N LEU A 137 12.26 0.53 -6.96
CA LEU A 137 12.50 0.06 -5.60
C LEU A 137 13.08 -1.36 -5.62
N ASP A 138 13.81 -1.70 -4.55
CA ASP A 138 14.41 -3.03 -4.39
C ASP A 138 13.41 -4.04 -3.82
N ALA A 139 12.92 -4.94 -4.66
CA ALA A 139 11.95 -5.95 -4.25
C ALA A 139 12.52 -6.98 -3.26
N THR A 140 13.85 -7.10 -3.14
CA THR A 140 14.49 -8.05 -2.21
C THR A 140 14.26 -7.67 -0.75
N VAL A 141 13.90 -6.41 -0.47
CA VAL A 141 13.45 -5.96 0.87
C VAL A 141 12.25 -6.77 1.38
N LEU A 142 11.50 -7.39 0.47
CA LEU A 142 10.31 -8.20 0.77
C LEU A 142 10.62 -9.72 0.79
N SER A 143 11.84 -10.12 1.13
CA SER A 143 12.25 -11.54 1.22
C SER A 143 12.44 -12.01 2.66
N ASP A 144 12.44 -13.34 2.83
CA ASP A 144 12.72 -13.97 4.13
C ASP A 144 14.14 -13.63 4.60
N GLU A 145 15.12 -13.67 3.71
CA GLU A 145 16.53 -13.35 3.98
C GLU A 145 16.71 -11.89 4.42
N HIS A 146 15.99 -10.96 3.80
CA HIS A 146 16.08 -9.56 4.18
C HIS A 146 15.35 -9.27 5.49
N ALA A 147 14.27 -9.99 5.78
CA ALA A 147 13.52 -9.84 7.02
C ALA A 147 14.20 -10.49 8.23
N GLU A 148 15.13 -11.42 8.01
CA GLU A 148 15.95 -11.98 9.07
C GLU A 148 16.96 -10.93 9.59
N GLU A 149 16.89 -10.66 10.89
CA GLU A 149 17.76 -9.71 11.57
C GLU A 149 18.54 -10.44 12.66
N MET A 150 19.87 -10.30 12.65
CA MET A 150 20.76 -10.82 13.68
C MET A 150 21.36 -9.68 14.50
N GLU A 151 21.57 -9.91 15.79
CA GLU A 151 22.42 -9.10 16.66
C GLU A 151 23.48 -9.99 17.30
N GLY A 152 24.71 -9.85 16.83
CA GLY A 152 25.77 -10.81 17.14
C GLY A 152 25.36 -12.20 16.68
N GLU A 153 25.40 -13.17 17.59
CA GLU A 153 25.00 -14.56 17.33
C GLU A 153 23.51 -14.83 17.57
N ARG A 154 22.74 -13.81 17.96
CA ARG A 154 21.33 -13.98 18.33
C ARG A 154 20.39 -13.48 17.24
N ILE A 155 19.40 -14.30 16.91
CA ILE A 155 18.33 -13.94 15.98
C ILE A 155 17.39 -12.96 16.68
N ARG A 156 17.23 -11.75 16.10
CA ARG A 156 16.28 -10.72 16.55
C ARG A 156 14.93 -10.84 15.87
N ALA A 157 14.92 -11.19 14.59
CA ALA A 157 13.70 -11.40 13.81
C ALA A 157 13.95 -12.52 12.80
N LEU A 158 12.94 -13.36 12.55
CA LEU A 158 12.97 -14.42 11.56
C LEU A 158 12.11 -14.03 10.35
N GLY A 159 12.60 -14.36 9.16
CA GLY A 159 11.78 -14.43 7.96
C GLY A 159 11.20 -15.83 7.76
N PHE A 160 9.91 -15.93 7.43
CA PHE A 160 9.24 -17.24 7.25
C PHE A 160 7.95 -17.15 6.43
N THR A 161 7.73 -16.08 5.66
CA THR A 161 6.44 -15.83 5.00
C THR A 161 6.54 -15.62 3.50
N GLY A 162 7.39 -14.71 3.05
CA GLY A 162 7.40 -14.20 1.67
C GLY A 162 6.49 -12.99 1.41
N ALA A 163 6.66 -12.40 0.22
CA ALA A 163 6.02 -11.17 -0.21
C ALA A 163 4.52 -11.32 -0.51
N PHE A 164 3.77 -10.28 -0.16
CA PHE A 164 2.36 -10.08 -0.47
C PHE A 164 2.16 -8.79 -1.25
N VAL A 165 1.09 -8.73 -2.02
CA VAL A 165 0.59 -7.51 -2.66
C VAL A 165 -0.88 -7.34 -2.31
N GLY A 166 -1.31 -6.11 -2.05
CA GLY A 166 -2.65 -5.92 -1.52
C GLY A 166 -3.13 -4.49 -1.46
N LEU A 167 -4.32 -4.36 -0.88
CA LEU A 167 -5.09 -3.13 -0.67
C LEU A 167 -4.97 -2.77 0.81
N TRP A 168 -4.68 -1.51 1.11
CA TRP A 168 -4.44 -1.06 2.49
C TRP A 168 -5.05 0.31 2.75
N ALA A 169 -5.71 0.48 3.90
CA ALA A 169 -6.30 1.74 4.33
C ALA A 169 -6.02 2.06 5.81
N TRP A 170 -5.62 3.30 6.12
CA TRP A 170 -5.38 3.84 7.45
C TRP A 170 -6.22 5.08 7.68
N ASP A 171 -6.72 5.23 8.90
CA ASP A 171 -7.28 6.47 9.40
C ASP A 171 -6.81 6.71 10.83
N LEU A 172 -5.71 7.45 10.97
CA LEU A 172 -5.11 7.74 12.28
C LEU A 172 -5.93 8.75 13.09
N THR A 173 -6.98 9.33 12.52
CA THR A 173 -7.96 10.14 13.26
C THR A 173 -8.94 9.27 14.05
N GLY A 174 -9.02 7.96 13.73
CA GLY A 174 -10.00 7.04 14.28
C GLY A 174 -11.38 7.12 13.63
N GLY A 175 -11.54 7.93 12.58
CA GLY A 175 -12.82 8.13 11.89
C GLY A 175 -13.26 6.98 10.98
N GLY A 176 -12.37 6.02 10.69
CA GLY A 176 -12.68 4.88 9.83
C GLY A 176 -13.06 5.29 8.40
N LEU A 177 -12.42 6.32 7.84
CA LEU A 177 -12.69 6.80 6.49
C LEU A 177 -12.65 5.63 5.48
N PRO A 178 -13.73 5.43 4.69
CA PRO A 178 -13.78 4.31 3.76
C PRO A 178 -12.96 4.58 2.50
N ALA A 179 -12.19 3.58 2.10
CA ALA A 179 -11.63 3.43 0.77
C ALA A 179 -12.38 2.31 0.04
N ASP A 180 -12.93 2.64 -1.13
CA ASP A 180 -13.70 1.70 -1.94
C ASP A 180 -12.85 1.21 -3.11
N PHE A 181 -12.70 -0.11 -3.24
CA PHE A 181 -11.97 -0.74 -4.32
C PHE A 181 -12.96 -1.49 -5.22
N ASP A 182 -12.98 -1.15 -6.50
CA ASP A 182 -13.90 -1.71 -7.50
C ASP A 182 -13.35 -3.02 -8.08
N GLU A 183 -12.14 -2.96 -8.64
CA GLU A 183 -11.44 -4.09 -9.22
C GLU A 183 -10.03 -4.20 -8.63
N ALA A 184 -9.57 -5.43 -8.39
CA ALA A 184 -8.17 -5.74 -8.10
C ALA A 184 -7.72 -6.96 -8.91
N THR A 185 -6.67 -6.80 -9.72
CA THR A 185 -6.14 -7.86 -10.59
C THR A 185 -4.70 -8.19 -10.26
N TYR A 186 -4.33 -9.46 -10.46
CA TYR A 186 -2.95 -9.93 -10.36
C TYR A 186 -2.64 -10.79 -11.58
N ARG A 187 -1.59 -10.42 -12.32
CA ARG A 187 -1.16 -11.09 -13.56
C ARG A 187 0.29 -11.51 -13.44
N THR A 188 0.63 -12.68 -13.99
CA THR A 188 1.98 -13.25 -14.04
C THR A 188 2.43 -13.44 -15.47
#